data_AF-A0A7E4UWY6-F1
#
_entry.id   AF-A0A7E4UWY6-F1
#
_cell.length_a   1.000
_cell.length_b   1.000
_cell.length_c   1.000
_cell.angle_alpha   90.00
_cell.angle_beta   90.00
_cell.angle_gamma   90.00
#
_symmetry.space_group_name_H-M   'P 1'
#
loop_
_entity.id
_entity.type
_entity.pdbx_description
1 polymer ?
#
loop_
_entity_poly.entity_id
_entity_poly.type
_entity_poly.pdbx_seq_one_letter_code
_entity_poly.pdbx_strand_id
1 'polypeptide(L)'
;MSTPPNVGRFPLVLYKRILRLHYGLPTPEMRLMGDTYVKDEFRRHKDAPSPQALEFLKQWTDYCMLLSKQLSNKGIAKGKIGKELDPATIESLDEQRLYQLYELKVESDNWKSGPGVEKSDS
;
A
#
# COMPACT_ATOMS: atom_id res chain seq x y z
N MET A 1 -37.74 2.32 -1.90
CA MET A 1 -36.85 3.38 -1.39
C MET A 1 -35.55 2.74 -0.95
N SER A 2 -34.45 2.95 -1.68
CA SER A 2 -33.14 2.41 -1.30
C SER A 2 -32.62 3.16 -0.07
N THR A 3 -32.36 2.42 1.01
CA THR A 3 -31.77 2.94 2.24
C THR A 3 -30.42 3.58 1.91
N PRO A 4 -30.16 4.84 2.32
CA PRO A 4 -28.87 5.47 2.07
C PRO A 4 -27.75 4.65 2.73
N PRO A 5 -26.56 4.57 2.12
CA PRO A 5 -25.43 3.89 2.71
C PRO A 5 -25.16 4.50 4.09
N ASN A 6 -25.17 3.67 5.12
CA ASN A 6 -24.94 4.09 6.50
C ASN A 6 -23.50 4.63 6.62
N VAL A 7 -23.35 5.96 6.52
CA VAL A 7 -22.07 6.68 6.46
C VAL A 7 -21.18 6.36 7.67
N GLY A 8 -21.78 6.08 8.83
CA GLY A 8 -21.06 5.68 10.04
C GLY A 8 -20.34 4.33 9.95
N ARG A 9 -20.69 3.46 8.98
CA ARG A 9 -20.03 2.16 8.76
C ARG A 9 -18.98 2.19 7.66
N PHE A 10 -18.90 3.25 6.88
CA PHE A 10 -18.00 3.32 5.73
C PHE A 10 -16.52 3.04 6.08
N PRO A 11 -15.94 3.62 7.16
CA PRO A 11 -14.56 3.33 7.55
C PRO A 11 -14.31 1.83 7.81
N LEU A 12 -15.26 1.16 8.48
CA LEU A 12 -15.14 -0.26 8.80
C LEU A 12 -15.28 -1.14 7.55
N VAL A 13 -16.15 -0.75 6.60
CA VAL A 13 -16.30 -1.45 5.32
C VAL A 13 -15.02 -1.33 4.51
N LEU A 14 -14.46 -0.12 4.41
CA LEU A 14 -13.21 0.16 3.70
C LEU A 14 -12.04 -0.63 4.31
N TYR A 15 -11.88 -0.59 5.62
CA TYR A 15 -10.89 -1.37 6.37
C TYR A 15 -10.96 -2.87 6.05
N LYS A 16 -12.17 -3.47 6.16
CA LYS A 16 -12.37 -4.90 5.86
C LYS A 16 -12.11 -5.23 4.39
N ARG A 17 -12.47 -4.32 3.48
CA ARG A 17 -12.26 -4.50 2.03
C ARG A 17 -10.77 -4.52 1.70
N ILE A 18 -9.98 -3.60 2.25
CA ILE A 18 -8.53 -3.53 2.04
C ILE A 18 -7.87 -4.81 2.55
N LEU A 19 -8.17 -5.25 3.79
CA LEU A 19 -7.61 -6.49 4.32
C LEU A 19 -7.97 -7.71 3.48
N ARG A 20 -9.15 -7.76 2.87
CA ARG A 20 -9.51 -8.83 1.92
C ARG A 20 -8.68 -8.76 0.64
N LEU A 21 -8.40 -7.57 0.13
CA LEU A 21 -7.57 -7.40 -1.06
C LEU A 21 -6.12 -7.80 -0.78
N HIS A 22 -5.61 -7.59 0.43
CA HIS A 22 -4.25 -8.00 0.81
C HIS A 22 -4.00 -9.51 0.71
N TYR A 23 -5.03 -10.35 0.82
CA TYR A 23 -4.91 -11.80 0.55
C TYR A 23 -4.42 -12.10 -0.86
N GLY A 24 -4.59 -11.17 -1.80
CA GLY A 24 -4.15 -11.32 -3.17
C GLY A 24 -2.78 -10.73 -3.49
N LEU A 25 -2.05 -10.25 -2.49
CA LEU A 25 -0.69 -9.76 -2.69
C LEU A 25 0.27 -10.91 -3.04
N PRO A 26 1.30 -10.66 -3.87
CA PRO A 26 2.14 -11.72 -4.42
C PRO A 26 2.91 -12.54 -3.38
N THR A 27 3.32 -11.92 -2.26
CA THR A 27 4.10 -12.59 -1.22
C THR A 27 3.44 -12.47 0.17
N PRO A 28 3.63 -13.48 1.04
CA PRO A 28 3.16 -13.43 2.42
C PRO A 28 3.71 -12.24 3.22
N GLU A 29 4.96 -11.84 2.96
CA GLU A 29 5.64 -10.75 3.65
C GLU A 29 5.00 -9.40 3.29
N MET A 30 4.69 -9.17 2.00
CA MET A 30 3.97 -7.97 1.55
C MET A 30 2.61 -7.86 2.23
N ARG A 31 1.90 -8.99 2.35
CA ARG A 31 0.62 -9.04 3.06
C ARG A 31 0.79 -8.74 4.55
N LEU A 32 1.74 -9.37 5.22
CA LEU A 32 1.96 -9.18 6.66
C LEU A 32 2.29 -7.72 6.99
N MET A 33 3.22 -7.13 6.22
CA MET A 33 3.61 -5.73 6.35
C MET A 33 2.41 -4.81 6.10
N GLY A 34 1.68 -5.03 4.99
CA GLY A 34 0.51 -4.23 4.63
C GLY A 34 -0.63 -4.34 5.67
N ASP A 35 -0.95 -5.55 6.13
CA ASP A 35 -1.99 -5.78 7.14
C ASP A 35 -1.67 -5.07 8.45
N THR A 36 -0.41 -5.10 8.88
CA THR A 36 0.05 -4.40 10.08
C THR A 36 -0.09 -2.89 9.93
N TYR A 37 0.39 -2.35 8.80
CA TYR A 37 0.29 -0.92 8.52
C TYR A 37 -1.16 -0.42 8.48
N VAL A 38 -2.05 -1.12 7.76
CA VAL A 38 -3.49 -0.78 7.69
C VAL A 38 -4.13 -0.77 9.08
N LYS A 39 -3.84 -1.79 9.89
CA LYS A 39 -4.38 -1.88 11.26
C LYS A 39 -3.96 -0.68 12.10
N ASP A 40 -2.70 -0.30 12.02
CA ASP A 40 -2.16 0.77 12.82
C ASP A 40 -2.68 2.14 12.36
N GLU A 41 -2.74 2.38 11.05
CA GLU A 41 -3.23 3.63 10.49
C GLU A 41 -4.71 3.87 10.79
N PHE A 42 -5.57 2.86 10.62
CA PHE A 42 -6.98 2.97 10.98
C PHE A 42 -7.19 3.13 12.49
N ARG A 43 -6.30 2.57 13.32
CA ARG A 43 -6.33 2.79 14.77
C ARG A 43 -5.95 4.23 15.12
N ARG A 44 -4.86 4.75 14.52
CA ARG A 44 -4.38 6.12 14.73
C ARG A 44 -5.41 7.18 14.31
N HIS A 45 -6.20 6.91 13.27
CA HIS A 45 -7.18 7.84 12.73
C HIS A 45 -8.62 7.60 13.21
N LYS A 46 -8.83 6.72 14.19
CA LYS A 46 -10.16 6.41 14.74
C LYS A 46 -10.87 7.66 15.28
N ASP A 47 -10.13 8.52 15.97
CA ASP A 47 -10.64 9.71 16.65
C ASP A 47 -10.13 11.02 15.99
N ALA A 48 -9.73 10.95 14.71
CA ALA A 48 -9.25 12.11 13.97
C ALA A 48 -10.37 13.15 13.75
N PRO A 49 -10.06 14.47 13.73
CA PRO A 49 -11.08 15.49 13.49
C PRO A 49 -11.65 15.40 12.08
N SER A 50 -12.87 15.91 11.87
CA SER A 50 -13.66 15.68 10.65
C SER A 50 -12.93 15.99 9.33
N PRO A 51 -12.17 17.09 9.17
CA PRO A 51 -11.46 17.36 7.92
C PRO A 51 -10.36 16.33 7.63
N GLN A 52 -9.58 15.96 8.66
CA GLN A 52 -8.52 14.97 8.55
C GLN A 52 -9.09 13.57 8.31
N ALA A 53 -10.20 13.22 8.96
CA ALA A 53 -10.89 11.96 8.77
C ALA A 53 -11.43 11.82 7.33
N LEU A 54 -11.95 12.92 6.73
CA LEU A 54 -12.41 12.92 5.34
C LEU A 54 -11.26 12.67 4.37
N GLU A 55 -10.15 13.41 4.53
CA GLU A 55 -8.97 13.24 3.69
C GLU A 55 -8.36 11.85 3.83
N PHE A 56 -8.25 11.34 5.06
CA PHE A 56 -7.85 9.97 5.35
C PHE A 56 -8.72 8.98 4.57
N LEU A 57 -10.05 9.04 4.74
CA LEU A 57 -10.95 8.11 4.06
C LEU A 57 -10.87 8.21 2.54
N LYS A 58 -10.65 9.41 1.99
CA LYS A 58 -10.43 9.61 0.56
C LYS A 58 -9.18 8.86 0.10
N GLN A 59 -8.03 9.09 0.74
CA GLN A 59 -6.77 8.44 0.37
C GLN A 59 -6.84 6.91 0.46
N TRP A 60 -7.47 6.38 1.52
CA TRP A 60 -7.64 4.94 1.68
C TRP A 60 -8.64 4.34 0.69
N THR A 61 -9.62 5.11 0.24
CA THR A 61 -10.53 4.72 -0.85
C THR A 61 -9.76 4.64 -2.16
N ASP A 62 -8.92 5.64 -2.46
CA ASP A 62 -8.07 5.67 -3.65
C ASP A 62 -7.11 4.46 -3.66
N TYR A 63 -6.48 4.14 -2.52
CA TYR A 63 -5.65 2.95 -2.34
C TYR A 63 -6.43 1.64 -2.57
N CYS A 64 -7.62 1.51 -1.98
CA CYS A 64 -8.48 0.33 -2.16
C CYS A 64 -8.90 0.14 -3.63
N MET A 65 -9.18 1.24 -4.34
CA MET A 65 -9.50 1.21 -5.77
C MET A 65 -8.29 0.81 -6.61
N LEU A 66 -7.10 1.32 -6.31
CA LEU A 66 -5.86 0.92 -6.97
C LEU A 66 -5.62 -0.59 -6.85
N LEU A 67 -5.65 -1.12 -5.62
CA LEU A 67 -5.50 -2.55 -5.37
C LEU A 67 -6.57 -3.37 -6.10
N SER A 68 -7.83 -2.94 -6.06
CA SER A 68 -8.92 -3.65 -6.75
C SER A 68 -8.73 -3.73 -8.27
N LYS A 69 -8.06 -2.74 -8.89
CA LYS A 69 -7.73 -2.75 -10.32
C LYS A 69 -6.56 -3.69 -10.64
N GLN A 70 -5.58 -3.73 -9.75
CA GLN A 70 -4.36 -4.52 -9.92
C GLN A 70 -4.50 -5.99 -9.52
N LEU A 71 -5.54 -6.31 -8.75
CA LEU A 71 -5.86 -7.67 -8.34
C LEU A 71 -7.01 -8.22 -9.20
N SER A 72 -6.95 -9.51 -9.51
CA SER A 72 -8.08 -10.22 -10.11
C SER A 72 -9.16 -10.52 -9.08
N ASN A 73 -10.35 -10.90 -9.54
CA ASN A 73 -11.48 -11.27 -8.69
C ASN A 73 -11.17 -12.46 -7.76
N LYS A 74 -10.13 -13.25 -8.08
CA LYS A 74 -9.63 -14.36 -7.25
C LYS A 74 -8.52 -13.93 -6.27
N GLY A 75 -8.19 -12.64 -6.21
CA GLY A 75 -7.06 -12.15 -5.43
C GLY A 75 -5.73 -12.62 -6.01
N ILE A 76 -5.58 -12.63 -7.33
CA ILE A 76 -4.28 -12.92 -7.97
C ILE A 76 -3.82 -11.64 -8.65
N ALA A 77 -2.59 -11.20 -8.37
CA ALA A 77 -1.97 -10.03 -8.98
C ALA A 77 -1.99 -10.12 -10.52
N LYS A 78 -2.57 -9.10 -11.16
CA LYS A 78 -2.61 -8.95 -12.63
C LYS A 78 -1.36 -8.21 -13.11
N GLY A 79 -0.18 -8.74 -12.76
CA GLY A 79 1.11 -8.13 -13.08
C GLY A 79 1.74 -7.41 -11.88
N LYS A 80 2.45 -6.30 -12.15
CA LYS A 80 3.13 -5.51 -11.12
C LYS A 80 2.09 -4.82 -10.20
N ILE A 81 2.31 -4.93 -8.89
CA ILE A 81 1.52 -4.22 -7.87
C ILE A 81 2.20 -2.90 -7.56
N GLY A 82 1.39 -1.86 -7.30
CA GLY A 82 1.86 -0.51 -7.01
C GLY A 82 1.82 0.42 -8.21
N LYS A 83 2.11 1.70 -7.98
CA LYS A 83 2.17 2.75 -9.00
C LYS A 83 3.58 3.35 -8.97
N GLU A 84 4.08 3.76 -10.13
CA GLU A 84 5.29 4.58 -10.20
C GLU A 84 5.06 5.91 -9.45
N LEU A 85 6.12 6.38 -8.79
CA LEU A 85 6.10 7.67 -8.11
C LEU A 85 5.98 8.78 -9.16
N ASP A 86 5.10 9.73 -8.88
CA ASP A 86 4.92 10.89 -9.74
C ASP A 86 6.17 11.79 -9.68
N PRO A 87 6.71 12.26 -10.82
CA PRO A 87 7.93 13.08 -10.83
C PRO A 87 7.83 14.32 -9.93
N ALA A 88 6.68 15.00 -9.90
CA ALA A 88 6.48 16.15 -9.02
C ALA A 88 6.54 15.77 -7.52
N THR A 89 6.11 14.55 -7.16
CA THR A 89 6.28 14.05 -5.79
C THR A 89 7.76 13.88 -5.45
N ILE A 90 8.56 13.33 -6.36
CA ILE A 90 10.01 13.16 -6.16
C ILE A 90 10.71 14.51 -6.00
N GLU A 91 10.36 15.50 -6.84
CA GLU A 91 10.92 16.85 -6.79
C GLU A 91 10.57 17.61 -5.50
N SER A 92 9.45 17.27 -4.85
CA SER A 92 9.03 17.88 -3.58
C SER A 92 9.71 17.29 -2.34
N LEU A 93 10.49 16.21 -2.48
CA LEU A 93 11.22 15.63 -1.35
C LEU A 93 12.45 16.49 -1.02
N ASP A 94 12.73 16.64 0.28
CA ASP A 94 14.01 17.20 0.71
C ASP A 94 15.18 16.23 0.42
N GLU A 95 16.41 16.76 0.49
CA GLU A 95 17.63 16.01 0.17
C GLU A 95 17.76 14.73 1.01
N GLN A 96 17.38 14.78 2.29
CA GLN A 96 17.48 13.63 3.19
C GLN A 96 16.50 12.53 2.80
N ARG A 97 15.24 12.87 2.53
CA ARG A 97 14.20 11.93 2.09
C ARG A 97 14.49 11.37 0.71
N LEU A 98 15.06 12.19 -0.19
CA LEU A 98 15.48 11.75 -1.50
C LEU A 98 16.61 10.73 -1.40
N TYR A 99 17.60 10.98 -0.52
CA TYR A 99 18.68 10.03 -0.27
C TYR A 99 18.16 8.71 0.30
N GLN A 100 17.28 8.74 1.30
CA GLN A 100 16.66 7.53 1.86
C GLN A 100 15.86 6.74 0.82
N LEU A 101 15.12 7.43 -0.05
CA LEU A 101 14.40 6.79 -1.15
C LEU A 101 15.36 6.13 -2.15
N TYR A 102 16.49 6.77 -2.43
CA TYR A 102 17.54 6.21 -3.28
C TYR A 102 18.19 4.97 -2.66
N GLU A 103 18.56 5.01 -1.38
CA GLU A 103 19.11 3.85 -0.66
C GLU A 103 18.14 2.68 -0.68
N LEU A 104 16.85 2.94 -0.40
CA LEU A 104 15.81 1.93 -0.44
C LEU A 104 15.68 1.28 -1.83
N LYS A 105 15.82 2.08 -2.90
CA LYS A 105 15.80 1.57 -4.28
C LYS A 105 17.00 0.65 -4.53
N VAL A 106 18.20 1.07 -4.15
CA VAL A 106 19.43 0.28 -4.33
C VAL A 106 19.34 -1.05 -3.59
N GLU A 107 18.90 -1.02 -2.33
CA GLU A 107 18.74 -2.23 -1.52
C GLU A 107 17.67 -3.18 -2.11
N SER A 108 16.56 -2.63 -2.59
CA SER A 108 15.48 -3.41 -3.24
C SER A 108 15.93 -4.07 -4.55
N ASP A 109 16.82 -3.42 -5.31
CA ASP A 109 17.35 -3.99 -6.56
C ASP A 109 18.43 -5.04 -6.27
N ASN A 110 19.30 -4.80 -5.28
CA ASN A 110 20.27 -5.79 -4.80
C ASN A 110 19.58 -7.05 -4.26
N TRP A 111 18.45 -6.91 -3.56
CA TRP A 111 17.64 -8.03 -3.07
C TRP A 111 17.17 -8.94 -4.22
N LYS A 112 16.76 -8.35 -5.36
CA LYS A 112 16.34 -9.13 -6.55
C LYS A 112 17.51 -9.89 -7.19
N SER A 113 18.74 -9.41 -7.00
CA SER A 113 19.96 -10.04 -7.50
C SER A 113 20.47 -11.19 -6.62
N GLY A 114 20.01 -11.29 -5.37
CA GLY A 114 20.24 -12.41 -4.44
C GLY A 114 21.70 -12.59 -3.95
N PRO A 115 21.95 -12.89 -2.66
CA PRO A 115 23.22 -13.43 -2.22
C PRO A 115 23.24 -14.94 -2.54
N GLY A 116 23.78 -15.32 -3.71
CA GLY A 116 23.76 -16.72 -4.14
C GLY A 116 24.52 -17.08 -5.40
N VAL A 117 25.45 -16.23 -5.87
CA VAL A 117 26.46 -16.65 -6.86
C VAL A 117 27.82 -16.27 -6.31
N GLU A 118 28.32 -17.08 -5.39
CA GLU A 118 29.76 -17.28 -5.33
C GLU A 118 30.15 -17.86 -6.69
N LYS A 119 30.65 -17.02 -7.59
CA LYS A 119 31.50 -17.48 -8.67
C LYS A 119 32.74 -18.04 -7.99
N SER A 120 32.74 -19.35 -7.75
CA SER A 120 33.96 -20.09 -7.52
C SER A 120 34.80 -19.99 -8.79
N ASP A 121 35.78 -19.10 -8.80
CA ASP A 121 36.89 -19.19 -9.74
C ASP A 121 37.64 -20.51 -9.47
N SER A 122 37.62 -21.42 -10.44
CA SER A 122 38.61 -22.47 -10.67
C SER A 122 38.48 -22.97 -12.11
#